data_AF-A0A1I1R5A8-F1
#
_entry.id   AF-A0A1I1R5A8-F1
#
_cell.length_a   1.000
_cell.length_b   1.000
_cell.length_c   1.000
_cell.angle_alpha   90.00
_cell.angle_beta   90.00
_cell.angle_gamma   90.00
#
_symmetry.space_group_name_H-M   'P 1'
#
loop_
_entity.id
_entity.type
_entity.pdbx_description
1 polymer ?
#
loop_
_entity_poly.entity_id
_entity_poly.type
_entity_poly.pdbx_seq_one_letter_code
_entity_poly.pdbx_strand_id
1 'polypeptide(L)'
;MSDNSLEIVAEVELQEEPIELCNLLQILDLVESGGQAKTMISEGYVGLNDEVCTQKRRKVFGGDILNFGGNLYQISLAEDGMSLDSLPSDNAETTEPETVEETKLSKNAKSKLRKKKNKAKNTSAPTGHRSKLNPNQGKSETTGRKPISFG
;
A
#
# COMPACT_ATOMS: atom_id res chain seq x y z
N MET A 1 -1.67 36.02 12.66
CA MET A 1 -2.12 34.64 12.36
C MET A 1 -1.03 33.69 12.84
N SER A 2 -1.36 32.44 13.19
CA SER A 2 -0.34 31.46 13.60
C SER A 2 0.48 31.03 12.39
N ASP A 3 1.80 31.21 12.47
CA ASP A 3 2.71 30.73 11.44
C ASP A 3 2.95 29.23 11.68
N ASN A 4 2.41 28.38 10.82
CA ASN A 4 2.57 26.93 10.88
C ASN A 4 3.69 26.51 9.92
N SER A 5 4.88 27.09 10.11
CA SER A 5 6.10 26.61 9.46
C SER A 5 6.31 25.13 9.82
N LEU A 6 6.53 24.30 8.80
CA LEU A 6 6.91 22.90 8.98
C LEU A 6 8.43 22.84 9.11
N GLU A 7 8.92 22.40 10.27
CA GLU A 7 10.35 22.32 10.54
C GLU A 7 10.93 20.97 10.11
N ILE A 8 12.15 20.99 9.54
CA ILE A 8 12.94 19.78 9.31
C ILE A 8 13.56 19.39 10.65
N VAL A 9 13.14 18.26 11.20
CA VAL A 9 13.53 17.82 12.55
C VAL A 9 14.77 16.92 12.56
N ALA A 10 15.06 16.26 11.42
CA ALA A 10 16.22 15.40 11.25
C ALA A 10 16.56 15.21 9.75
N GLU A 11 17.82 14.90 9.49
CA GLU A 11 18.29 14.33 8.23
C GLU A 11 18.48 12.81 8.40
N VAL A 12 18.27 12.05 7.31
CA VAL A 12 18.21 10.59 7.30
C VAL A 12 19.11 10.06 6.19
N GLU A 13 20.22 9.44 6.58
CA GLU A 13 21.14 8.79 5.65
C GLU A 13 20.64 7.37 5.31
N LEU A 14 20.46 7.09 4.02
CA LEU A 14 20.19 5.76 3.48
C LEU A 14 21.50 5.07 3.10
N GLN A 15 21.61 3.77 3.40
CA GLN A 15 22.77 2.94 3.02
C GLN A 15 22.59 2.25 1.66
N GLU A 16 21.34 2.09 1.21
CA GLU A 16 20.95 1.48 -0.06
C GLU A 16 19.65 2.14 -0.54
N GLU A 17 19.58 2.38 -1.85
CA GLU A 17 18.37 2.87 -2.52
C GLU A 17 17.99 1.95 -3.69
N PRO A 18 16.68 1.79 -3.97
CA PRO A 18 15.54 2.47 -3.36
C PRO A 18 14.92 1.73 -2.17
N ILE A 19 14.58 2.48 -1.11
CA ILE A 19 13.88 1.94 0.08
C ILE A 19 12.35 1.99 -0.07
N GLU A 20 11.62 1.03 0.52
CA GLU A 20 10.15 1.12 0.65
C GLU A 20 9.75 2.06 1.80
N LEU A 21 8.82 2.99 1.56
CA LEU A 21 8.29 3.93 2.56
C LEU A 21 7.84 3.26 3.87
N CYS A 22 7.23 2.07 3.80
CA CYS A 22 6.80 1.32 4.98
C CYS A 22 7.97 0.80 5.83
N ASN A 23 9.13 0.55 5.22
CA ASN A 23 10.34 0.11 5.93
C ASN A 23 11.10 1.32 6.48
N LEU A 24 11.17 2.42 5.72
CA LEU A 24 11.74 3.70 6.16
C LEU A 24 11.12 4.20 7.48
N LEU A 25 9.78 4.23 7.56
CA LEU A 25 9.06 4.58 8.80
C LEU A 25 9.42 3.68 10.00
N GLN A 26 9.76 2.42 9.76
CA GLN A 26 10.10 1.45 10.82
C GLN A 26 11.59 1.52 11.21
N ILE A 27 12.49 1.85 10.28
CA ILE A 27 13.93 2.03 10.56
C ILE A 27 14.19 3.36 11.29
N LEU A 28 13.31 4.35 11.10
CA LEU A 28 13.34 5.63 11.82
C LEU A 28 12.61 5.61 13.18
N ASP A 29 12.17 4.43 13.67
CA ASP A 29 11.36 4.27 14.89
C ASP A 29 10.11 5.18 14.97
N LEU A 30 9.61 5.69 13.84
CA LEU A 30 8.39 6.50 13.73
C LEU A 30 7.12 5.66 13.91
N VAL A 31 7.25 4.34 13.89
CA VAL A 31 6.19 3.38 14.19
C VAL A 31 6.69 2.21 15.04
N GLU A 32 5.86 1.72 15.95
CA GLU A 32 6.10 0.51 16.75
C GLU A 32 6.09 -0.77 15.90
N SER A 33 5.50 -0.72 14.69
CA SER A 33 5.48 -1.86 13.79
C SER A 33 5.20 -1.49 12.33
N GLY A 34 5.73 -2.29 11.40
CA GLY A 34 5.32 -2.28 9.99
C GLY A 34 3.86 -2.65 9.74
N GLY A 35 3.06 -2.98 10.77
CA GLY A 35 1.60 -3.04 10.69
C GLY A 35 0.96 -1.66 10.85
N GLN A 36 1.44 -0.89 11.83
CA GLN A 36 1.04 0.49 12.09
C GLN A 36 1.40 1.42 10.92
N ALA A 37 2.61 1.36 10.36
CA ALA A 37 2.96 2.12 9.14
C ALA A 37 2.03 1.82 7.96
N LYS A 38 1.67 0.54 7.75
CA LYS A 38 0.71 0.14 6.71
C LYS A 38 -0.68 0.72 6.93
N THR A 39 -1.06 1.07 8.15
CA THR A 39 -2.31 1.78 8.45
C THR A 39 -2.14 3.29 8.25
N MET A 40 -1.12 3.90 8.85
CA MET A 40 -0.85 5.35 8.76
C MET A 40 -0.71 5.86 7.32
N ILE A 41 0.01 5.13 6.46
CA ILE A 41 0.10 5.40 5.02
C ILE A 41 -1.30 5.30 4.37
N SER A 42 -2.08 4.26 4.71
CA SER A 42 -3.42 4.04 4.13
C SER A 42 -4.44 5.12 4.50
N GLU A 43 -4.27 5.75 5.66
CA GLU A 43 -5.16 6.77 6.20
C GLU A 43 -4.69 8.20 5.87
N GLY A 44 -3.49 8.35 5.28
CA GLY A 44 -2.96 9.62 4.78
C GLY A 44 -2.19 10.46 5.80
N TYR A 45 -1.68 9.84 6.87
CA TYR A 45 -0.83 10.51 7.87
C TYR A 45 0.64 10.65 7.47
N VAL A 46 1.00 10.25 6.24
CA VAL A 46 2.37 10.24 5.71
C VAL A 46 2.40 10.94 4.36
N GLY A 47 3.35 11.84 4.15
CA GLY A 47 3.59 12.53 2.88
C GLY A 47 5.01 12.34 2.36
N LEU A 48 5.19 12.52 1.05
CA LEU A 48 6.48 12.60 0.36
C LEU A 48 6.43 13.78 -0.61
N ASN A 49 7.40 14.68 -0.56
CA ASN A 49 7.53 15.84 -1.44
C ASN A 49 6.22 16.65 -1.53
N ASP A 50 5.71 17.06 -0.36
CA ASP A 50 4.46 17.78 -0.12
C ASP A 50 3.15 17.07 -0.53
N GLU A 51 3.19 15.88 -1.14
CA GLU A 51 2.00 15.07 -1.46
C GLU A 51 1.73 13.97 -0.42
N VAL A 52 0.47 13.82 0.01
CA VAL A 52 0.04 12.73 0.91
C VAL A 52 0.16 11.37 0.20
N CYS A 53 1.06 10.51 0.67
CA CYS A 53 1.33 9.23 0.05
C CYS A 53 0.46 8.13 0.66
N THR A 54 -0.38 7.47 -0.15
CA THR A 54 -1.20 6.31 0.26
C THR A 54 -0.63 4.96 -0.21
N GLN A 55 0.51 4.97 -0.90
CA GLN A 55 1.11 3.79 -1.52
C GLN A 55 2.15 3.15 -0.59
N LYS A 56 1.77 2.07 0.08
CA LYS A 56 2.57 1.38 1.13
C LYS A 56 3.95 0.86 0.67
N ARG A 57 4.11 0.64 -0.63
CA ARG A 57 5.35 0.25 -1.31
C ARG A 57 5.85 1.34 -2.27
N ARG A 58 5.63 2.62 -1.95
CA ARG A 58 6.29 3.71 -2.65
C ARG A 58 7.79 3.59 -2.40
N LYS A 59 8.57 3.66 -3.48
CA LYS A 59 10.02 3.81 -3.40
C LYS A 59 10.35 5.24 -2.99
N VAL A 60 11.30 5.37 -2.08
CA VAL A 60 11.88 6.64 -1.60
C VAL A 60 13.36 6.65 -1.97
N PHE A 61 13.89 7.83 -2.28
CA PHE A 61 15.25 8.08 -2.75
C PHE A 61 15.86 9.30 -2.02
N GLY A 62 17.18 9.46 -2.14
CA GLY A 62 17.92 10.63 -1.65
C GLY A 62 17.42 11.91 -2.33
N GLY A 63 17.22 12.95 -1.53
CA GLY A 63 16.57 14.20 -1.91
C GLY A 63 15.04 14.21 -1.73
N ASP A 64 14.39 13.08 -1.41
CA ASP A 64 12.98 13.09 -0.99
C ASP A 64 12.83 13.75 0.40
N ILE A 65 11.69 14.42 0.63
CA ILE A 65 11.29 14.94 1.94
C ILE A 65 10.09 14.14 2.45
N LEU A 66 10.29 13.42 3.55
CA LEU A 66 9.24 12.67 4.25
C LEU A 66 8.52 13.58 5.24
N ASN A 67 7.19 13.67 5.14
CA ASN A 67 6.34 14.33 6.13
C ASN A 67 5.66 13.27 7.01
N PHE A 68 5.83 13.36 8.32
CA PHE A 68 5.16 12.49 9.29
C PHE A 68 4.74 13.28 10.54
N GLY A 69 3.45 13.24 10.87
CA GLY A 69 2.91 13.89 12.08
C GLY A 69 2.99 15.42 12.11
N GLY A 70 3.38 16.08 11.00
CA GLY A 70 3.67 17.52 10.95
C GLY A 70 5.17 17.87 11.00
N ASN A 71 6.04 16.88 11.20
CA ASN A 71 7.49 17.03 11.12
C ASN A 71 7.98 16.68 9.70
N LEU A 72 9.05 17.34 9.25
CA LEU A 72 9.74 16.98 8.00
C LEU A 72 11.07 16.26 8.30
N TYR A 73 11.39 15.25 7.49
CA TYR A 73 12.62 14.49 7.53
C TYR A 73 13.25 14.53 6.13
N GLN A 74 14.46 15.06 6.03
CA GLN A 74 15.21 15.10 4.76
C GLN A 74 15.90 13.76 4.55
N ILE A 75 15.71 13.13 3.39
CA ILE A 75 16.36 11.86 3.03
C ILE A 75 17.61 12.16 2.20
N SER A 76 18.72 11.52 2.51
CA SER A 76 20.03 11.67 1.85
C SER A 76 20.68 10.30 1.64
N LEU A 77 21.51 10.13 0.61
CA LEU A 77 22.25 8.88 0.35
C LEU A 77 23.65 8.95 0.97
N ALA A 78 24.04 7.92 1.73
CA ALA A 78 25.40 7.80 2.25
C ALA A 78 26.39 7.42 1.13
N GLU A 79 27.51 8.14 1.03
CA GLU A 79 28.45 8.03 -0.11
C GLU A 79 29.19 6.66 -0.17
N ASP A 80 29.24 5.91 0.93
CA ASP A 80 29.74 4.52 0.97
C ASP A 80 28.78 3.49 0.32
N GLY A 81 27.60 3.94 -0.15
CA GLY A 81 26.51 3.14 -0.72
C GLY A 81 26.78 2.54 -2.10
N MET A 82 27.61 1.48 -2.13
CA MET A 82 27.90 0.57 -3.26
C MET A 82 28.88 1.05 -4.34
N SER A 83 29.89 0.20 -4.60
CA SER A 83 30.60 0.11 -5.88
C SER A 83 30.45 -1.30 -6.46
N LEU A 84 29.35 -1.55 -7.20
CA LEU A 84 29.12 -2.83 -7.89
C LEU A 84 29.59 -2.81 -9.36
N ASP A 85 30.08 -1.67 -9.85
CA ASP A 85 30.67 -1.55 -11.18
C ASP A 85 32.16 -1.96 -11.19
N SER A 86 32.36 -3.27 -11.21
CA SER A 86 33.61 -3.89 -11.68
C SER A 86 33.30 -5.03 -12.66
N LEU A 87 32.32 -4.78 -13.53
CA LEU A 87 32.05 -5.55 -14.74
C LEU A 87 32.74 -4.84 -15.92
N PRO A 88 33.96 -5.23 -16.32
CA PRO A 88 34.54 -4.76 -17.58
C PRO A 88 33.67 -5.27 -18.73
N SER A 89 32.91 -4.36 -19.34
CA SER A 89 32.08 -4.66 -20.50
C SER A 89 32.94 -4.67 -21.77
N ASP A 90 33.68 -5.77 -21.96
CA ASP A 90 34.42 -6.01 -23.19
C ASP A 90 33.45 -6.13 -24.37
N ASN A 91 33.69 -5.33 -25.41
CA ASN A 91 32.73 -5.12 -26.50
C ASN A 91 32.71 -6.29 -27.49
N ALA A 92 31.53 -6.85 -27.73
CA ALA A 92 31.25 -7.66 -28.91
C ALA A 92 29.82 -7.40 -29.42
N GLU A 93 29.73 -6.97 -30.68
CA GLU A 93 28.54 -6.84 -31.54
C GLU A 93 27.67 -8.13 -31.58
N THR A 94 26.38 -8.14 -31.95
CA THR A 94 25.44 -7.16 -32.59
C THR A 94 23.98 -7.53 -32.16
N THR A 95 22.84 -6.94 -32.56
CA THR A 95 22.45 -6.03 -33.68
C THR A 95 21.15 -5.28 -33.34
N GLU A 96 20.92 -4.12 -33.97
CA GLU A 96 19.58 -3.62 -34.40
C GLU A 96 19.40 -3.95 -35.91
N PRO A 97 18.20 -3.91 -36.54
CA PRO A 97 16.91 -3.30 -36.18
C PRO A 97 15.79 -4.39 -36.05
N GLU A 98 14.47 -4.28 -36.25
CA GLU A 98 13.55 -3.36 -36.97
C GLU A 98 12.21 -3.10 -36.26
N THR A 99 11.50 -2.07 -36.73
CA THR A 99 10.14 -1.66 -36.34
C THR A 99 9.03 -2.58 -36.86
N VAL A 100 7.93 -2.72 -36.11
CA VAL A 100 6.55 -2.79 -36.67
C VAL A 100 5.52 -2.26 -35.66
N GLU A 101 4.41 -1.74 -36.18
CA GLU A 101 3.34 -1.04 -35.43
C GLU A 101 2.00 -1.79 -35.52
N GLU A 102 1.08 -1.52 -34.57
CA GLU A 102 -0.32 -2.00 -34.51
C GLU A 102 -0.51 -3.54 -34.33
N THR A 103 -1.57 -4.07 -33.70
CA THR A 103 -3.00 -3.70 -33.72
C THR A 103 -3.72 -4.00 -32.39
N LYS A 104 -5.05 -3.74 -32.35
CA LYS A 104 -5.89 -3.61 -31.14
C LYS A 104 -6.74 -4.88 -30.83
N LEU A 105 -7.52 -4.79 -29.74
CA LEU A 105 -8.68 -5.63 -29.32
C LEU A 105 -8.34 -6.88 -28.45
N SER A 106 -9.18 -7.33 -27.50
CA SER A 106 -10.55 -6.90 -27.13
C SER A 106 -10.98 -7.22 -25.69
N LYS A 107 -11.49 -6.18 -24.99
CA LYS A 107 -12.69 -6.17 -24.11
C LYS A 107 -12.83 -7.23 -22.98
N ASN A 108 -13.02 -6.73 -21.76
CA ASN A 108 -14.31 -6.96 -21.09
C ASN A 108 -14.78 -5.66 -20.40
N ALA A 109 -16.09 -5.44 -20.29
CA ALA A 109 -16.63 -4.16 -19.85
C ALA A 109 -18.02 -4.28 -19.18
N LYS A 110 -18.23 -3.40 -18.19
CA LYS A 110 -19.52 -3.07 -17.52
C LYS A 110 -20.09 -4.17 -16.61
N SER A 111 -20.00 -3.92 -15.30
CA SER A 111 -21.23 -3.74 -14.52
C SER A 111 -21.24 -2.33 -13.95
N LYS A 112 -22.26 -1.53 -14.31
CA LYS A 112 -22.53 -0.22 -13.70
C LYS A 112 -23.81 -0.36 -12.89
N LEU A 113 -23.78 -0.07 -11.58
CA LEU A 113 -24.97 0.48 -10.93
C LEU A 113 -24.60 1.51 -9.86
N ARG A 114 -25.48 2.50 -9.72
CA ARG A 114 -25.34 3.67 -8.86
C ARG A 114 -26.18 3.47 -7.62
N LYS A 115 -25.78 4.01 -6.46
CA LYS A 115 -26.57 5.07 -5.81
C LYS A 115 -25.81 5.78 -4.68
N LYS A 116 -26.45 6.84 -4.18
CA LYS A 116 -25.88 7.95 -3.42
C LYS A 116 -26.82 8.27 -2.25
N LYS A 117 -26.23 8.45 -1.05
CA LYS A 117 -26.78 9.17 0.12
C LYS A 117 -27.91 8.55 0.97
N ASN A 118 -27.82 8.92 2.26
CA ASN A 118 -28.89 9.32 3.21
C ASN A 118 -29.54 8.29 4.18
N LYS A 119 -29.17 8.49 5.46
CA LYS A 119 -30.04 9.01 6.55
C LYS A 119 -31.15 8.11 7.12
N ALA A 120 -30.77 7.37 8.16
CA ALA A 120 -31.42 7.23 9.48
C ALA A 120 -32.94 7.02 9.61
N LYS A 121 -33.32 6.04 10.46
CA LYS A 121 -34.04 6.26 11.74
C LYS A 121 -34.21 4.95 12.53
N ASN A 122 -34.12 5.02 13.86
CA ASN A 122 -34.62 3.97 14.77
C ASN A 122 -36.13 4.12 14.95
N THR A 123 -36.85 3.00 15.04
CA THR A 123 -38.18 2.89 15.66
C THR A 123 -38.30 1.55 16.38
N SER A 124 -39.02 1.51 17.50
CA SER A 124 -38.98 0.45 18.51
C SER A 124 -40.20 -0.50 18.49
N ALA A 125 -39.95 -1.82 18.66
CA ALA A 125 -40.63 -2.78 19.56
C ALA A 125 -42.19 -2.90 19.56
N PRO A 126 -42.84 -3.84 20.30
CA PRO A 126 -42.42 -5.13 20.88
C PRO A 126 -43.42 -6.30 20.53
N THR A 127 -43.32 -7.41 21.28
CA THR A 127 -44.36 -8.45 21.58
C THR A 127 -44.51 -9.68 20.66
N GLY A 128 -44.88 -10.83 21.26
CA GLY A 128 -45.26 -12.08 20.58
C GLY A 128 -44.66 -13.36 21.18
N HIS A 129 -45.43 -14.14 21.95
CA HIS A 129 -45.03 -15.50 22.41
C HIS A 129 -45.24 -16.56 21.30
N ARG A 130 -44.51 -17.70 21.37
CA ARG A 130 -45.07 -19.04 21.76
C ARG A 130 -44.33 -20.29 21.19
N SER A 131 -43.33 -20.75 21.96
CA SER A 131 -43.08 -22.18 22.31
C SER A 131 -42.56 -23.23 21.29
N LYS A 132 -41.86 -24.24 21.88
CA LYS A 132 -41.62 -25.63 21.42
C LYS A 132 -40.50 -25.93 20.39
N LEU A 133 -39.36 -26.37 20.94
CA LEU A 133 -38.66 -27.65 20.66
C LEU A 133 -38.87 -28.33 19.30
N ASN A 134 -37.75 -28.59 18.60
CA ASN A 134 -37.45 -29.94 18.10
C ASN A 134 -35.92 -30.16 18.05
N PRO A 135 -35.37 -31.33 18.45
CA PRO A 135 -33.93 -31.58 18.43
C PRO A 135 -33.46 -32.30 17.15
N ASN A 136 -32.14 -32.38 16.99
CA ASN A 136 -31.42 -33.34 16.15
C ASN A 136 -31.60 -33.23 14.61
N GLN A 137 -30.61 -32.66 13.92
CA GLN A 137 -29.63 -33.44 13.15
C GLN A 137 -28.55 -32.50 12.57
N GLY A 138 -27.28 -32.91 12.67
CA GLY A 138 -26.15 -32.07 12.26
C GLY A 138 -25.68 -32.28 10.82
N LYS A 139 -25.03 -31.26 10.27
CA LYS A 139 -23.92 -31.37 9.31
C LYS A 139 -23.02 -30.16 9.51
N SER A 140 -21.71 -30.39 9.49
CA SER A 140 -20.72 -29.31 9.50
C SER A 140 -20.83 -28.53 8.19
N GLU A 141 -20.83 -27.20 8.26
CA GLU A 141 -20.78 -26.34 7.07
C GLU A 141 -19.34 -26.33 6.54
N THR A 142 -18.95 -27.42 5.88
CA THR A 142 -17.64 -27.56 5.26
C THR A 142 -17.41 -26.43 4.26
N THR A 143 -16.31 -25.70 4.47
CA THR A 143 -15.81 -24.65 3.56
C THR A 143 -15.92 -25.09 2.10
N GLY A 144 -16.34 -24.19 1.20
CA GLY A 144 -16.69 -24.46 -0.21
C GLY A 144 -15.54 -24.91 -1.14
N ARG A 145 -14.74 -25.88 -0.69
CA ARG A 145 -13.72 -26.60 -1.45
C ARG A 145 -14.38 -27.82 -2.08
N LYS A 146 -14.28 -27.95 -3.40
CA LYS A 146 -14.76 -29.12 -4.13
C LYS A 146 -13.87 -30.32 -3.76
N PRO A 147 -14.41 -31.53 -3.51
CA PRO A 147 -13.58 -32.71 -3.33
C PRO A 147 -12.84 -33.00 -4.65
N ILE A 148 -11.53 -33.23 -4.57
CA ILE A 148 -10.74 -33.71 -5.70
C ILE A 148 -10.75 -35.24 -5.69
N SER A 149 -11.07 -35.84 -6.84
CA SER A 149 -10.95 -37.27 -7.07
C SER A 149 -9.51 -37.59 -7.49
N PHE A 150 -8.83 -38.42 -6.71
CA PHE A 150 -7.63 -39.12 -7.18
C PHE A 150 -8.06 -40.34 -8.00
N GLY A 151 -7.34 -40.60 -9.08
CA GLY A 151 -7.49 -41.76 -9.97
C GLY A 151 -6.13 -42.18 -10.49
#